data_AF-A0A967SYK0-F1
#
_entry.id   AF-A0A967SYK0-F1
#
_cell.length_a   1.000
_cell.length_b   1.000
_cell.length_c   1.000
_cell.angle_alpha   90.00
_cell.angle_beta   90.00
_cell.angle_gamma   90.00
#
_symmetry.space_group_name_H-M   'P 1'
#
loop_
_entity.id
_entity.type
_entity.pdbx_description
1 polymer ?
#
loop_
_entity_poly.entity_id
_entity_poly.type
_entity_poly.pdbx_seq_one_letter_code
_entity_poly.pdbx_strand_id
1 'polypeptide(L)'
;MRSILIRIIIVLTAIVAFLAGFYWNEARKEVAFLCENFEKGVSEQSVIRQLETGNFLRYHTKKTPSGKRIVVDSVYNLSMYKC
;
A
#
# COMPACT_ATOMS: atom_id res chain seq x y z
N MET A 1 11.81 38.75 -7.18
CA MET A 1 11.13 38.05 -6.07
C MET A 1 10.10 37.03 -6.57
N ARG A 2 9.08 37.42 -7.36
CA ARG A 2 8.05 36.51 -7.89
C ARG A 2 8.59 35.32 -8.69
N SER A 3 9.61 35.51 -9.53
CA SER A 3 10.24 34.43 -10.31
C SER A 3 11.03 33.42 -9.46
N ILE A 4 11.62 33.86 -8.35
CA ILE A 4 12.35 32.97 -7.42
C ILE A 4 11.35 32.11 -6.64
N LEU A 5 10.26 32.71 -6.15
CA LEU A 5 9.19 31.99 -5.47
C LEU A 5 8.58 30.90 -6.36
N ILE A 6 8.32 31.19 -7.64
CA ILE A 6 7.81 30.20 -8.58
C ILE A 6 8.78 29.03 -8.74
N ARG A 7 10.09 29.30 -8.89
CA ARG A 7 11.11 28.24 -9.00
C ARG A 7 11.16 27.36 -7.76
N ILE A 8 11.09 27.97 -6.57
CA ILE A 8 11.06 27.22 -5.30
C ILE A 8 9.82 26.31 -5.25
N ILE A 9 8.64 26.84 -5.59
CA ILE A 9 7.40 26.05 -5.61
C ILE A 9 7.53 24.86 -6.56
N ILE A 10 8.04 25.08 -7.79
CA ILE A 10 8.22 24.00 -8.77
C ILE A 10 9.13 22.90 -8.23
N VAL A 11 10.27 23.27 -7.63
CA VAL A 11 11.21 22.29 -7.07
C VAL A 11 10.57 21.52 -5.92
N LEU A 12 9.87 22.20 -5.00
CA LEU A 12 9.18 21.54 -3.88
C LEU A 12 8.09 20.60 -4.39
N THR A 13 7.27 21.02 -5.36
CA THR A 13 6.25 20.16 -5.96
C THR A 13 6.86 18.95 -6.65
N ALA A 14 7.98 19.11 -7.37
CA ALA A 14 8.67 18.00 -8.00
C ALA A 14 9.21 16.99 -6.98
N ILE A 15 9.77 17.46 -5.86
CA ILE A 15 10.24 16.60 -4.77
C ILE A 15 9.08 15.82 -4.16
N VAL A 16 7.96 16.49 -3.85
CA VAL A 16 6.76 15.84 -3.29
C VAL A 16 6.21 14.80 -4.26
N ALA A 17 6.13 15.12 -5.56
CA ALA A 17 5.66 14.19 -6.58
C ALA A 17 6.58 12.96 -6.72
N PHE A 18 7.90 13.16 -6.64
CA PHE A 18 8.87 12.06 -6.67
C PHE A 18 8.70 11.13 -5.45
N LEU A 19 8.62 11.70 -4.25
CA LEU A 19 8.40 10.93 -3.02
C LEU A 19 7.07 10.17 -3.07
N ALA A 20 5.98 10.84 -3.48
CA ALA A 20 4.69 10.19 -3.63
C ALA A 20 4.74 9.01 -4.62
N GLY A 21 5.39 9.18 -5.77
CA GLY A 21 5.60 8.11 -6.75
C GLY A 21 6.43 6.95 -6.20
N PHE A 22 7.47 7.24 -5.41
CA PHE A 22 8.28 6.22 -4.73
C PHE A 22 7.43 5.39 -3.76
N TYR A 23 6.74 6.03 -2.81
CA TYR A 23 5.88 5.33 -1.85
C TYR A 23 4.75 4.56 -2.52
N TRP A 24 4.16 5.12 -3.58
CA TRP A 24 3.14 4.43 -4.37
C TRP A 24 3.66 3.12 -4.95
N ASN A 25 4.86 3.15 -5.55
CA ASN A 25 5.44 1.98 -6.19
C ASN A 25 5.89 0.91 -5.18
N GLU A 26 6.49 1.32 -4.06
CA GLU A 26 6.87 0.37 -2.99
C GLU A 26 5.64 -0.28 -2.36
N ALA A 27 4.59 0.50 -2.08
CA ALA A 27 3.32 -0.04 -1.62
C ALA A 27 2.68 -1.03 -2.59
N ARG A 28 2.70 -0.73 -3.90
CA ARG A 28 2.20 -1.65 -4.93
C ARG A 28 2.96 -2.98 -4.91
N LYS A 29 4.30 -2.93 -4.88
CA LYS A 29 5.14 -4.14 -4.86
C LYS A 29 4.87 -4.97 -3.61
N GLU A 30 4.78 -4.34 -2.46
CA GLU A 30 4.55 -5.02 -1.19
C GLU A 30 3.20 -5.74 -1.16
N VAL A 31 2.12 -5.05 -1.58
CA VAL A 31 0.79 -5.68 -1.71
C VAL A 31 0.85 -6.86 -2.68
N ALA A 32 1.44 -6.69 -3.87
CA ALA A 32 1.54 -7.77 -4.86
C ALA A 32 2.30 -8.99 -4.31
N PHE A 33 3.48 -8.75 -3.73
CA PHE A 33 4.33 -9.81 -3.20
C PHE A 33 3.63 -10.63 -2.11
N LEU A 34 3.01 -9.97 -1.12
CA LEU A 34 2.34 -10.68 -0.03
C LEU A 34 1.06 -11.38 -0.50
N CYS A 35 0.26 -10.74 -1.35
CA CYS A 35 -0.96 -11.35 -1.88
C CYS A 35 -0.66 -12.62 -2.71
N GLU A 36 0.41 -12.62 -3.51
CA GLU A 36 0.81 -13.77 -4.32
C GLU A 36 1.38 -14.93 -3.48
N ASN A 37 1.91 -14.65 -2.29
CA ASN A 37 2.49 -15.67 -1.40
C ASN A 37 1.45 -16.48 -0.60
N PHE A 38 0.18 -16.06 -0.58
CA PHE A 38 -0.86 -16.78 0.18
C PHE A 38 -1.60 -17.80 -0.67
N GLU A 39 -1.36 -19.07 -0.38
CA GLU A 39 -2.07 -20.19 -1.01
C GLU A 39 -3.25 -20.69 -0.16
N LYS A 40 -4.14 -21.45 -0.79
CA LYS A 40 -5.25 -22.11 -0.09
C LYS A 40 -4.70 -23.13 0.92
N GLY A 41 -5.29 -23.15 2.12
CA GLY A 41 -4.89 -24.06 3.19
C GLY A 41 -3.88 -23.49 4.18
N VAL A 42 -3.34 -22.29 3.93
CA VAL A 42 -2.53 -21.55 4.91
C VAL A 42 -3.43 -21.08 6.06
N SER A 43 -2.95 -21.23 7.30
CA SER A 43 -3.70 -20.81 8.49
C SER A 43 -3.86 -19.29 8.54
N GLU A 44 -5.02 -18.84 9.04
CA GLU A 44 -5.31 -17.40 9.18
C GLU A 44 -4.24 -16.68 10.01
N GLN A 45 -3.75 -17.31 11.08
CA GLN A 45 -2.71 -16.73 11.93
C GLN A 45 -1.38 -16.54 11.20
N SER A 46 -1.00 -17.46 10.30
CA SER A 46 0.20 -17.33 9.48
C SER A 46 0.06 -16.16 8.50
N VAL A 47 -1.12 -16.04 7.87
CA VAL A 47 -1.44 -14.92 6.97
C VAL A 47 -1.32 -13.59 7.71
N ILE A 48 -1.98 -13.46 8.87
CA ILE A 48 -1.94 -12.24 9.68
C ILE A 48 -0.52 -11.88 10.09
N ARG A 49 0.26 -12.85 10.58
CA ARG A 49 1.64 -12.61 11.01
C ARG A 49 2.53 -12.11 9.87
N GLN A 50 2.30 -12.59 8.65
CA GLN A 50 3.02 -12.12 7.46
C GLN A 50 2.53 -10.75 7.00
N LEU A 51 1.24 -10.44 7.13
CA LEU A 51 0.73 -9.10 6.84
C LEU A 51 1.24 -8.05 7.83
N GLU A 52 1.47 -8.43 9.09
CA GLU A 52 2.05 -7.57 10.12
C GLU A 52 3.52 -7.20 9.87
N THR A 53 4.22 -7.87 8.96
CA THR A 53 5.59 -7.47 8.56
C THR A 53 5.61 -6.40 7.47
N GLY A 54 4.45 -6.08 6.87
CA GLY A 54 4.33 -5.05 5.85
C GLY A 54 4.47 -3.64 6.43
N ASN A 55 5.10 -2.75 5.66
CA ASN A 55 5.38 -1.36 6.04
C ASN A 55 4.45 -0.34 5.35
N PHE A 56 3.94 -0.70 4.17
CA PHE A 56 3.16 0.18 3.32
C PHE A 56 1.74 -0.31 3.10
N LEU A 57 1.43 -1.56 3.41
CA LEU A 57 0.09 -2.11 3.39
C LEU A 57 -0.67 -1.91 4.70
N ARG A 58 -1.97 -2.16 4.63
CA ARG A 58 -2.85 -2.40 5.77
C ARG A 58 -3.79 -3.53 5.42
N TYR A 59 -4.32 -4.21 6.43
CA TYR A 59 -5.33 -5.24 6.22
C TYR A 59 -6.55 -5.02 7.10
N HIS A 60 -7.69 -5.49 6.62
CA HIS A 60 -8.95 -5.46 7.36
C HIS A 60 -9.76 -6.71 7.11
N THR A 61 -10.51 -7.12 8.13
CA THR A 61 -11.39 -8.29 8.06
C THR A 61 -12.80 -7.87 7.69
N LYS A 62 -13.40 -8.53 6.69
CA LYS A 62 -14.83 -8.46 6.38
C LYS A 62 -15.51 -9.78 6.70
N LYS A 63 -16.64 -9.73 7.40
CA LYS A 63 -17.54 -10.88 7.52
C LYS A 63 -18.28 -11.07 6.20
N THR A 64 -18.37 -12.30 5.74
CA THR A 64 -19.08 -12.72 4.53
C THR A 64 -20.12 -13.78 4.91
N PRO A 65 -21.17 -14.01 4.11
CA PRO A 65 -22.15 -15.07 4.39
C PRO A 65 -21.51 -16.46 4.54
N SER A 66 -20.38 -16.67 3.88
CA SER A 66 -19.60 -17.92 3.86
C SER A 66 -18.42 -17.94 4.84
N GLY A 67 -18.32 -16.97 5.76
CA GLY A 67 -17.24 -16.90 6.75
C GLY A 67 -16.52 -15.56 6.77
N LYS A 68 -15.19 -15.57 6.66
CA LYS A 68 -14.34 -14.39 6.85
C LYS A 68 -13.47 -14.14 5.60
N ARG A 69 -13.30 -12.87 5.23
CA ARG A 69 -12.35 -12.44 4.18
C ARG A 69 -11.41 -11.39 4.75
N ILE A 70 -10.11 -11.64 4.65
CA ILE A 70 -9.07 -10.63 4.89
C ILE A 70 -8.89 -9.87 3.58
N VAL A 71 -8.84 -8.54 3.66
CA VAL A 71 -8.60 -7.64 2.53
C VAL A 71 -7.37 -6.81 2.87
N VAL A 72 -6.40 -6.77 1.98
CA VAL A 72 -5.11 -6.10 2.05
C VAL A 72 -5.09 -4.99 1.00
N ASP A 73 -4.79 -3.76 1.40
CA ASP A 73 -4.61 -2.63 0.50
C ASP A 73 -3.54 -1.67 1.02
N SER A 74 -3.36 -0.50 0.39
CA SER A 74 -2.43 0.52 0.87
C SER A 74 -2.97 1.93 0.73
N VAL A 75 -2.76 2.76 1.75
CA VAL A 75 -3.06 4.20 1.70
C VAL A 75 -2.15 4.94 0.73
N TYR A 76 -0.91 4.49 0.56
CA TYR A 76 0.10 5.14 -0.29
C TYR A 76 -0.22 5.00 -1.77
N ASN A 77 -1.03 4.01 -2.14
CA ASN A 77 -1.56 3.84 -3.49
C ASN A 77 -3.08 4.11 -3.60
N LEU A 78 -3.64 4.84 -2.62
CA LEU A 78 -5.07 5.19 -2.56
C LEU A 78 -6.01 3.97 -2.69
N SER A 79 -5.60 2.83 -2.13
CA SER A 79 -6.29 1.54 -2.23
C SER A 79 -6.56 1.09 -3.68
N MET A 80 -5.76 1.57 -4.66
CA MET A 80 -5.86 1.14 -6.06
C MET A 80 -5.52 -0.34 -6.21
N TYR A 81 -4.55 -0.83 -5.44
CA TYR A 81 -4.14 -2.23 -5.42
C TYR A 81 -4.66 -2.90 -4.16
N LYS A 82 -5.35 -4.02 -4.33
CA LYS A 82 -5.93 -4.79 -3.24
C LYS A 82 -6.03 -6.28 -3.58
N CYS A 83 -5.87 -7.09 -2.55
CA CYS A 83 -6.43 -8.42 -2.44
C CYS A 83 -7.24 -8.47 -1.11
#